data_AF-A0A7V9KM96-F1
#
_entry.id   AF-A0A7V9KM96-F1
#
_cell.length_a   1.000
_cell.length_b   1.000
_cell.length_c   1.000
_cell.angle_alpha   90.00
_cell.angle_beta   90.00
_cell.angle_gamma   90.00
#
_symmetry.space_group_name_H-M   'P 1'
#
loop_
_entity.id
_entity.type
_entity.pdbx_description
1 polymer ?
#
loop_
_entity_poly.entity_id
_entity_poly.type
_entity_poly.pdbx_seq_one_letter_code
_entity_poly.pdbx_strand_id
1 'polypeptide(L)'
;MAISVIGNREMAHMTDSPIRKRLAMAGALLFFVGMLTGLWAAATLTGTVVVGIPRLALVAHLNALLGGLWLLAVAWSFEFLHYSDRGLRRLAIGVGIPAWSNWLVTLFASFLGVTGLTYTGNRANDVIAFLLQALVVVPTLIACAFWVWGFRERR
;
A
#
# COMPACT_ATOMS: atom_id res chain seq x y z
N MET A 1 -33.30 -17.22 -29.31
CA MET A 1 -31.92 -17.48 -28.82
C MET A 1 -31.05 -16.21 -28.88
N ALA A 2 -31.54 -15.08 -28.35
CA ALA A 2 -30.83 -13.78 -28.40
C ALA A 2 -30.81 -13.03 -27.05
N ILE A 3 -31.55 -13.53 -26.05
CA ILE A 3 -31.68 -12.90 -24.72
C ILE A 3 -30.51 -13.26 -23.80
N SER A 4 -29.83 -14.39 -24.04
CA SER A 4 -28.71 -14.86 -23.20
C SER A 4 -27.38 -14.10 -23.44
N VAL A 5 -27.17 -13.50 -24.61
CA VAL A 5 -25.91 -12.79 -24.94
C VAL A 5 -25.86 -11.38 -24.35
N ILE A 6 -27.02 -10.73 -24.19
CA ILE A 6 -27.11 -9.38 -23.62
C ILE A 6 -26.86 -9.44 -22.10
N GLY A 7 -27.42 -10.44 -21.40
CA GLY A 7 -27.17 -10.65 -19.97
C GLY A 7 -25.71 -10.95 -19.64
N ASN A 8 -24.98 -11.66 -20.51
CA ASN A 8 -23.55 -11.90 -20.32
C ASN A 8 -22.67 -10.66 -20.57
N ARG A 9 -23.12 -9.70 -21.39
CA ARG A 9 -22.37 -8.46 -21.63
C ARG A 9 -22.53 -7.44 -20.49
N GLU A 10 -23.68 -7.38 -19.84
CA GLU A 10 -23.86 -6.54 -18.64
C GLU A 10 -23.06 -7.05 -17.44
N MET A 11 -23.03 -8.38 -17.23
CA MET A 11 -22.19 -8.98 -16.16
C MET A 11 -20.68 -8.81 -16.40
N ALA A 12 -20.24 -8.81 -17.65
CA ALA A 12 -18.83 -8.55 -18.00
C ALA A 12 -18.43 -7.07 -17.90
N HIS A 13 -19.40 -6.13 -17.99
CA HIS A 13 -19.14 -4.70 -17.88
C HIS A 13 -19.05 -4.22 -16.43
N MET A 14 -19.71 -4.91 -15.49
CA MET A 14 -19.69 -4.56 -14.06
C MET A 14 -18.43 -5.04 -13.32
N THR A 15 -17.67 -6.00 -13.88
CA THR A 15 -16.53 -6.64 -13.21
C THR A 15 -15.20 -5.90 -13.39
N ASP A 16 -15.14 -4.90 -14.27
CA ASP A 16 -13.89 -4.36 -14.79
C ASP A 16 -13.70 -2.85 -14.51
N SER A 17 -14.03 -2.42 -13.29
CA SER A 17 -13.81 -1.02 -12.89
C SER A 17 -12.34 -0.63 -13.13
N PRO A 18 -12.05 0.40 -13.95
CA PRO A 18 -10.68 0.85 -14.22
C PRO A 18 -9.89 1.18 -12.96
N ILE A 19 -10.60 1.56 -11.88
CA ILE A 19 -10.01 1.86 -10.57
C ILE A 19 -9.50 0.57 -9.91
N ARG A 20 -10.28 -0.52 -9.94
CA ARG A 20 -9.89 -1.84 -9.42
C ARG A 20 -8.61 -2.32 -10.09
N LYS A 21 -8.55 -2.26 -11.43
CA LYS A 21 -7.34 -2.65 -12.19
C LYS A 21 -6.12 -1.83 -11.83
N ARG A 22 -6.27 -0.50 -11.75
CA ARG A 22 -5.16 0.40 -11.39
C ARG A 22 -4.64 0.14 -9.98
N LEU A 23 -5.55 -0.09 -9.02
CA LEU A 23 -5.16 -0.40 -7.64
C LEU A 23 -4.48 -1.76 -7.55
N ALA A 24 -5.00 -2.78 -8.25
CA ALA A 24 -4.37 -4.09 -8.32
C ALA A 24 -2.99 -4.04 -8.97
N MET A 25 -2.84 -3.27 -10.06
CA MET A 25 -1.55 -3.03 -10.71
C MET A 25 -0.57 -2.32 -9.78
N ALA A 26 -1.03 -1.32 -9.02
CA ALA A 26 -0.19 -0.64 -8.03
C ALA A 26 0.24 -1.60 -6.90
N GLY A 27 -0.64 -2.50 -6.46
CA GLY A 27 -0.32 -3.57 -5.51
C GLY A 27 0.71 -4.57 -6.05
N ALA A 28 0.51 -5.04 -7.28
CA ALA A 28 1.43 -5.95 -7.95
C ALA A 28 2.82 -5.31 -8.17
N LEU A 29 2.85 -4.04 -8.56
CA LEU A 29 4.10 -3.29 -8.73
C LEU A 29 4.81 -3.10 -7.38
N LEU A 30 4.09 -2.79 -6.31
CA LEU A 30 4.67 -2.66 -4.98
C LEU A 30 5.22 -4.00 -4.47
N PHE A 31 4.51 -5.10 -4.74
CA PHE A 31 4.99 -6.44 -4.43
C PHE A 31 6.28 -6.78 -5.18
N PHE A 32 6.33 -6.48 -6.48
CA PHE A 32 7.53 -6.67 -7.30
C PHE A 32 8.72 -5.85 -6.78
N VAL A 33 8.51 -4.57 -6.46
CA VAL A 33 9.53 -3.73 -5.82
C VAL A 33 9.92 -4.27 -4.44
N GLY A 34 8.99 -4.87 -3.71
CA GLY A 34 9.27 -5.60 -2.48
C GLY A 34 10.24 -6.75 -2.69
N MET A 35 10.07 -7.56 -3.74
CA MET A 35 11.01 -8.63 -4.11
C MET A 35 12.41 -8.08 -4.41
N LEU A 36 12.50 -6.98 -5.16
CA LEU A 36 13.78 -6.30 -5.41
C LEU A 36 14.41 -5.77 -4.11
N THR A 37 13.59 -5.22 -3.22
CA THR A 37 14.04 -4.75 -1.89
C THR A 37 14.49 -5.93 -1.01
N GLY A 38 14.01 -7.15 -1.26
CA GLY A 38 14.48 -8.37 -0.58
C GLY A 38 15.92 -8.71 -0.95
N LEU A 39 16.31 -8.55 -2.23
CA LEU A 39 17.71 -8.70 -2.66
C LEU A 39 18.60 -7.65 -2.00
N TRP A 40 18.10 -6.41 -1.92
CA TRP A 40 18.78 -5.33 -1.21
C TRP A 40 18.95 -5.66 0.29
N ALA A 41 17.88 -6.09 0.96
CA ALA A 41 17.92 -6.48 2.36
C ALA A 41 18.94 -7.60 2.60
N ALA A 42 18.95 -8.63 1.73
CA ALA A 42 19.94 -9.70 1.80
C ALA A 42 21.37 -9.15 1.72
N ALA A 43 21.69 -8.31 0.73
CA ALA A 43 23.02 -7.72 0.56
C ALA A 43 23.44 -6.86 1.76
N THR A 44 22.50 -6.13 2.38
CA THR A 44 22.80 -5.34 3.59
C THR A 44 22.99 -6.18 4.84
N LEU A 45 22.22 -7.27 4.99
CA LEU A 45 22.30 -8.18 6.14
C LEU A 45 23.54 -9.08 6.08
N THR A 46 24.01 -9.44 4.89
CA THR A 46 25.26 -10.19 4.69
C THR A 46 26.51 -9.30 4.80
N GLY A 47 26.35 -7.99 5.02
CA GLY A 47 27.46 -7.04 5.11
C GLY A 47 28.13 -6.74 3.76
N THR A 48 27.56 -7.19 2.65
CA THR A 48 28.04 -6.89 1.30
C THR A 48 27.84 -5.41 0.97
N VAL A 49 26.79 -4.79 1.52
CA VAL A 49 26.52 -3.36 1.42
C VAL A 49 26.35 -2.77 2.82
N VAL A 50 27.13 -1.75 3.14
CA VAL A 50 27.03 -1.05 4.43
C VAL A 50 25.91 -0.03 4.36
N VAL A 51 24.92 -0.18 5.23
CA VAL A 51 23.84 0.78 5.48
C VAL A 51 23.79 1.11 6.97
N GLY A 52 23.18 2.25 7.32
CA GLY A 52 23.14 2.69 8.72
C GLY A 52 22.42 1.70 9.64
N ILE A 53 21.28 1.15 9.20
CA ILE A 53 20.55 0.11 9.97
C ILE A 53 20.07 -1.01 9.02
N PRO A 54 20.79 -2.14 8.89
CA PRO A 54 20.44 -3.25 8.00
C PRO A 54 19.05 -3.86 8.27
N ARG A 55 18.63 -3.89 9.54
CA ARG A 55 17.29 -4.39 9.90
C ARG A 55 16.16 -3.57 9.27
N LEU A 56 16.36 -2.27 9.04
CA LEU A 56 15.33 -1.44 8.39
C LEU A 56 15.19 -1.75 6.91
N ALA A 57 16.22 -2.26 6.24
CA ALA A 57 16.09 -2.74 4.86
C ALA A 57 15.16 -3.96 4.79
N LEU A 58 15.24 -4.86 5.77
CA LEU A 58 14.30 -5.98 5.91
C LEU A 58 12.87 -5.49 6.20
N VAL A 59 12.72 -4.49 7.07
CA VAL A 59 11.40 -3.88 7.34
C VAL A 59 10.83 -3.23 6.08
N ALA A 60 11.65 -2.54 5.28
CA ALA A 60 11.23 -1.97 4.00
C ALA A 60 10.74 -3.05 3.02
N HIS A 61 11.46 -4.18 2.93
CA HIS A 61 11.05 -5.35 2.14
C HIS A 61 9.67 -5.87 2.57
N LEU A 62 9.48 -6.11 3.88
CA LEU A 62 8.20 -6.58 4.42
C LEU A 62 7.08 -5.56 4.21
N ASN A 63 7.36 -4.27 4.36
CA ASN A 63 6.40 -3.19 4.11
C ASN A 63 5.91 -3.19 2.66
N ALA A 64 6.78 -3.43 1.69
CA ALA A 64 6.39 -3.53 0.29
C ALA A 64 5.58 -4.80 0.00
N LEU A 65 5.97 -5.95 0.53
CA LEU A 65 5.20 -7.19 0.32
C LEU A 65 3.81 -7.10 0.93
N LEU A 66 3.72 -6.75 2.22
CA LEU A 66 2.46 -6.64 2.94
C LEU A 66 1.61 -5.49 2.39
N GLY A 67 2.22 -4.35 2.05
CA GLY A 67 1.54 -3.26 1.37
C GLY A 67 0.98 -3.68 0.01
N GLY A 68 1.75 -4.38 -0.80
CA GLY A 68 1.31 -4.90 -2.10
C GLY A 68 0.14 -5.88 -1.97
N LEU A 69 0.26 -6.85 -1.06
CA LEU A 69 -0.83 -7.80 -0.75
C LEU A 69 -2.08 -7.09 -0.23
N TRP A 70 -1.91 -6.08 0.62
CA TRP A 70 -3.01 -5.29 1.13
C TRP A 70 -3.74 -4.54 0.00
N LEU A 71 -3.01 -3.89 -0.93
CA LEU A 71 -3.62 -3.23 -2.07
C LEU A 71 -4.38 -4.20 -2.98
N LEU A 72 -3.84 -5.40 -3.21
CA LEU A 72 -4.53 -6.46 -3.94
C LEU A 72 -5.82 -6.90 -3.23
N ALA A 73 -5.77 -7.09 -1.90
CA ALA A 73 -6.93 -7.46 -1.10
C ALA A 73 -8.01 -6.35 -1.11
N VAL A 74 -7.61 -5.08 -0.99
CA VAL A 74 -8.54 -3.95 -1.09
C VAL A 74 -9.17 -3.89 -2.47
N ALA A 75 -8.38 -4.00 -3.55
CA ALA A 75 -8.89 -4.01 -4.92
C ALA A 75 -9.86 -5.17 -5.16
N TRP A 76 -9.56 -6.36 -4.63
CA TRP A 76 -10.48 -7.49 -4.67
C TRP A 76 -11.79 -7.19 -3.92
N SER A 77 -11.70 -6.58 -2.75
CA SER A 77 -12.86 -6.31 -1.91
C SER A 77 -13.85 -5.28 -2.47
N PHE A 78 -13.49 -4.53 -3.52
CA PHE A 78 -14.33 -3.48 -4.10
C PHE A 78 -15.71 -3.98 -4.54
N GLU A 79 -15.85 -5.25 -4.90
CA GLU A 79 -17.14 -5.86 -5.25
C GLU A 79 -18.09 -6.03 -4.06
N PHE A 80 -17.58 -5.98 -2.83
CA PHE A 80 -18.38 -6.09 -1.59
C PHE A 80 -18.62 -4.73 -0.91
N LEU A 81 -18.00 -3.65 -1.41
CA LEU A 81 -18.11 -2.33 -0.80
C LEU A 81 -19.29 -1.55 -1.37
N HIS A 82 -20.14 -1.03 -0.49
CA HIS A 82 -21.33 -0.25 -0.86
C HIS A 82 -21.01 1.23 -1.14
N TYR A 83 -19.96 1.47 -1.90
CA TYR A 83 -19.51 2.81 -2.28
C TYR A 83 -19.84 3.15 -3.74
N SER A 84 -20.05 4.44 -4.00
CA SER A 84 -20.05 4.97 -5.38
C SER A 84 -18.64 4.94 -5.97
N ASP A 85 -18.52 5.06 -7.30
CA ASP A 85 -17.23 5.15 -7.99
C ASP A 85 -16.29 6.21 -7.41
N ARG A 86 -16.85 7.36 -7.00
CA ARG A 86 -16.08 8.43 -6.33
C ARG A 86 -15.55 7.98 -4.98
N GLY A 87 -16.33 7.22 -4.21
CA GLY A 87 -15.92 6.65 -2.93
C GLY A 87 -14.80 5.62 -3.11
N LEU A 88 -14.96 4.69 -4.06
CA LEU A 88 -13.94 3.69 -4.40
C LEU A 88 -12.64 4.35 -4.88
N ARG A 89 -12.71 5.41 -5.68
CA ARG A 89 -11.53 6.17 -6.11
C ARG A 89 -10.80 6.81 -4.92
N ARG A 90 -11.53 7.43 -4.00
CA ARG A 90 -10.93 8.04 -2.79
C ARG A 90 -10.30 6.99 -1.89
N LEU A 91 -10.97 5.85 -1.72
CA LEU A 91 -10.43 4.73 -0.96
C LEU A 91 -9.15 4.17 -1.61
N ALA A 92 -9.16 3.95 -2.93
CA ALA A 92 -7.99 3.49 -3.68
C ALA A 92 -6.78 4.42 -3.50
N ILE A 93 -6.99 5.73 -3.57
CA ILE A 93 -5.94 6.73 -3.30
C ILE A 93 -5.51 6.67 -1.83
N GLY A 94 -6.47 6.59 -0.91
CA GLY A 94 -6.26 6.55 0.53
C GLY A 94 -5.50 5.33 1.03
N VAL A 95 -5.57 4.18 0.36
CA VAL A 95 -4.73 3.01 0.67
C VAL A 95 -3.44 2.98 -0.15
N GLY A 96 -3.50 3.41 -1.41
CA GLY A 96 -2.39 3.36 -2.36
C GLY A 96 -1.23 4.26 -1.97
N ILE A 97 -1.50 5.55 -1.72
CA ILE A 97 -0.45 6.52 -1.38
C ILE A 97 0.28 6.12 -0.08
N PRO A 98 -0.42 5.75 1.01
CA PRO A 98 0.26 5.39 2.26
C PRO A 98 1.07 4.10 2.15
N ALA A 99 0.58 3.09 1.41
CA ALA A 99 1.32 1.83 1.21
C ALA A 99 2.66 2.07 0.48
N TRP A 100 2.64 2.84 -0.60
CA TRP A 100 3.85 3.22 -1.34
C TRP A 100 4.78 4.11 -0.52
N SER A 101 4.22 5.07 0.22
CA SER A 101 4.99 5.97 1.07
C SER A 101 5.66 5.21 2.22
N ASN A 102 4.99 4.22 2.80
CA ASN A 102 5.52 3.41 3.89
C ASN A 102 6.80 2.67 3.49
N TRP A 103 6.77 1.98 2.35
CA TRP A 103 7.94 1.33 1.79
C TRP A 103 9.07 2.35 1.54
N LEU A 104 8.76 3.44 0.83
CA LEU A 104 9.77 4.40 0.38
C LEU A 104 10.48 5.08 1.57
N VAL A 105 9.70 5.58 2.54
CA VAL A 105 10.24 6.26 3.72
C VAL A 105 11.05 5.29 4.59
N THR A 106 10.59 4.05 4.74
CA THR A 106 11.34 3.02 5.48
C THR A 106 12.66 2.66 4.79
N LEU A 107 12.65 2.57 3.46
CA LEU A 107 13.85 2.34 2.68
C LEU A 107 14.86 3.48 2.90
N PHE A 108 14.44 4.74 2.80
CA PHE A 108 15.30 5.89 3.07
C PHE A 108 15.79 5.92 4.53
N ALA A 109 14.94 5.58 5.50
CA ALA A 109 15.33 5.47 6.89
C ALA A 109 16.46 4.44 7.09
N SER A 110 16.42 3.32 6.35
CA SER A 110 17.48 2.30 6.37
C SER A 110 18.83 2.83 5.87
N PHE A 111 18.80 3.65 4.81
CA PHE A 111 20.00 4.30 4.27
C PHE A 111 20.57 5.35 5.22
N LEU A 112 19.71 6.20 5.78
CA LEU A 112 20.10 7.28 6.69
C LEU A 112 20.51 6.78 8.08
N GLY A 113 20.21 5.50 8.40
CA GLY A 113 20.52 4.92 9.71
C GLY A 113 19.70 5.51 10.85
N VAL A 114 18.48 5.96 10.56
CA VAL A 114 17.57 6.55 11.55
C VAL A 114 16.34 5.67 11.71
N THR A 115 15.84 5.53 12.92
CA THR A 115 14.64 4.72 13.19
C THR A 115 13.37 5.47 12.82
N GLY A 116 13.33 6.80 13.01
CA GLY A 116 12.16 7.61 12.72
C GLY A 116 10.94 7.28 13.58
N LEU A 117 11.14 6.71 14.76
CA LEU A 117 10.04 6.31 15.66
C LEU A 117 9.87 7.22 16.87
N THR A 118 10.92 7.98 17.23
CA THR A 118 10.93 8.89 18.37
C THR A 118 11.54 10.22 17.95
N TYR A 119 11.04 11.34 18.46
CA TYR A 119 11.69 12.63 18.24
C TYR A 119 12.92 12.71 19.14
N THR A 120 14.10 12.81 18.54
CA THR A 120 15.39 12.74 19.26
C THR A 120 16.17 14.05 19.18
N GLY A 121 15.67 15.05 18.44
CA GLY A 121 16.38 16.30 18.15
C GLY A 121 17.36 16.17 16.99
N ASN A 122 17.58 14.96 16.46
CA ASN A 122 18.27 14.75 15.19
C ASN A 122 17.30 15.05 14.04
N ARG A 123 17.58 16.11 13.28
CA ARG A 123 16.75 16.57 12.15
C ARG A 123 16.41 15.46 11.16
N ALA A 124 17.35 14.57 10.82
CA ALA A 124 17.10 13.51 9.85
C ALA A 124 16.08 12.48 10.37
N ASN A 125 16.23 12.10 11.63
CA ASN A 125 15.32 11.18 12.31
C ASN A 125 13.92 11.79 12.49
N ASP A 126 13.86 13.06 12.92
CA ASP A 126 12.60 13.75 13.20
C ASP A 126 11.79 13.99 11.92
N VAL A 127 12.48 14.25 10.79
CA VAL A 127 11.86 14.32 9.46
C VAL A 127 11.28 12.97 9.05
N ILE A 128 12.01 11.87 9.21
CA ILE A 128 11.48 10.53 8.90
C ILE A 128 10.28 10.20 9.79
N ALA A 129 10.34 10.51 11.09
CA ALA A 129 9.24 10.31 12.02
C ALA A 129 7.99 11.07 11.60
N PHE A 130 8.15 12.35 11.26
CA PHE A 130 7.05 13.17 10.74
C PHE A 130 6.48 12.61 9.44
N LEU A 131 7.33 12.19 8.50
CA LEU A 131 6.90 11.61 7.23
C LEU A 131 6.12 10.30 7.42
N LEU A 132 6.59 9.40 8.30
CA LEU A 132 5.87 8.18 8.62
C LEU A 132 4.50 8.50 9.25
N GLN A 133 4.44 9.43 10.19
CA GLN A 133 3.17 9.77 10.83
C GLN A 133 2.18 10.41 9.85
N ALA A 134 2.64 11.38 9.06
CA ALA A 134 1.79 12.20 8.18
C ALA A 134 1.40 11.50 6.88
N LEU A 135 2.28 10.69 6.30
CA LEU A 135 2.04 10.02 5.01
C LEU A 135 1.55 8.58 5.18
N VAL A 136 1.88 7.93 6.29
CA VAL A 136 1.60 6.50 6.49
C VAL A 136 0.54 6.31 7.56
N VAL A 137 0.86 6.61 8.82
CA VAL A 137 0.06 6.18 9.96
C VAL A 137 -1.34 6.81 9.94
N VAL A 138 -1.41 8.14 9.91
CA VAL A 138 -2.71 8.85 9.95
C VAL A 138 -3.55 8.53 8.71
N PRO A 139 -3.02 8.63 7.47
CA PRO A 139 -3.80 8.30 6.28
C PRO A 139 -4.25 6.83 6.23
N THR A 140 -3.41 5.89 6.65
CA THR A 140 -3.74 4.45 6.67
C THR A 140 -4.87 4.17 7.65
N LEU A 141 -4.81 4.75 8.86
CA LEU A 141 -5.90 4.58 9.84
C LEU A 141 -7.23 5.11 9.31
N ILE A 142 -7.22 6.29 8.68
CA ILE A 142 -8.41 6.87 8.06
C ILE A 142 -8.91 5.96 6.93
N ALA A 143 -8.03 5.51 6.05
CA ALA A 143 -8.39 4.64 4.93
C ALA A 143 -8.94 3.28 5.39
N CYS A 144 -8.34 2.69 6.44
CA CYS A 144 -8.84 1.46 7.07
C CYS A 144 -10.23 1.67 7.69
N ALA A 145 -10.46 2.80 8.37
CA ALA A 145 -11.79 3.13 8.90
C ALA A 145 -12.84 3.19 7.78
N PHE A 146 -12.52 3.87 6.67
CA PHE A 146 -13.40 3.91 5.50
C PHE A 146 -13.55 2.54 4.83
N TRP A 147 -12.50 1.72 4.80
CA TRP A 147 -12.56 0.38 4.24
C TRP A 147 -13.52 -0.50 5.04
N VAL A 148 -13.36 -0.55 6.36
CA VAL A 148 -14.26 -1.27 7.29
C VAL A 148 -15.69 -0.75 7.17
N TRP A 149 -15.87 0.57 7.13
CA TRP A 149 -17.19 1.18 6.99
C TRP A 149 -17.88 0.81 5.67
N GLY A 150 -17.11 0.61 4.60
CA GLY A 150 -17.65 0.27 3.27
C GLY A 150 -18.33 -1.09 3.20
N PHE A 151 -17.97 -2.01 4.10
CA PHE A 151 -18.64 -3.30 4.24
C PHE A 151 -19.96 -3.21 5.01
N ARG A 152 -20.27 -2.09 5.66
CA ARG A 152 -21.50 -1.96 6.42
C ARG A 152 -22.69 -1.79 5.48
N GLU A 153 -23.61 -2.75 5.55
CA GLU A 153 -24.83 -2.77 4.74
C GLU A 153 -25.73 -1.57 5.07
N ARG A 154 -26.23 -0.89 4.04
CA ARG A 154 -27.25 0.15 4.21
C ARG A 154 -28.59 -0.55 4.37
N ARG A 155 -29.01 -0.76 5.63
CA ARG A 155 -30.41 -1.07 5.94
C ARG A 155 -31.32 0.06 5.50
#